data_AF-A0A3M3TZF5-F1
#
_entry.id   AF-A0A3M3TZF5-F1
#
_cell.length_a   1.000
_cell.length_b   1.000
_cell.length_c   1.000
_cell.angle_alpha   90.00
_cell.angle_beta   90.00
_cell.angle_gamma   90.00
#
_symmetry.space_group_name_H-M   'P 1'
#
loop_
_entity.id
_entity.type
_entity.pdbx_description
1 polymer ?
#
loop_
_entity_poly.entity_id
_entity_poly.type
_entity_poly.pdbx_seq_one_letter_code
_entity_poly.pdbx_strand_id
1 'polypeptide(L)'
;MEYREALGQVLREIRVAAGLRREDCSAALSREYLAGVERGQRSISIEKLHSICDCLGITPSLVLFAAEARLAALSLEDYRTRQDHQIRAHVDAERLRNTADTKVHEGVRGKRAEITRKSIQALKAEGSTKTEVARRLGVGLSTVDRYWLKADKE
;
A
#
# COMPACT_ATOMS: atom_id res chain seq x y z
N MET A 1 3.32 24.14 -1.37
CA MET A 1 1.95 23.66 -1.63
C MET A 1 1.76 22.42 -0.81
N GLU A 2 0.79 22.43 0.08
CA GLU A 2 0.46 21.26 0.91
C GLU A 2 -0.36 20.25 0.09
N TYR A 3 -0.34 18.97 0.48
CA TYR A 3 -1.05 17.91 -0.25
C TYR A 3 -2.55 18.18 -0.38
N ARG A 4 -3.16 18.75 0.67
CA ARG A 4 -4.58 19.14 0.68
C ARG A 4 -4.90 20.24 -0.32
N GLU A 5 -3.98 21.18 -0.53
CA GLU A 5 -4.14 22.24 -1.52
C GLU A 5 -4.06 21.69 -2.94
N ALA A 6 -3.07 20.84 -3.22
CA ALA A 6 -2.92 20.19 -4.52
C ALA A 6 -4.16 19.35 -4.86
N LEU A 7 -4.59 18.49 -3.91
CA LEU A 7 -5.78 17.66 -4.07
C LEU A 7 -7.04 18.50 -4.31
N GLY A 8 -7.25 19.54 -3.49
CA GLY A 8 -8.40 20.43 -3.61
C GLY A 8 -8.47 21.16 -4.95
N GLN A 9 -7.32 21.64 -5.45
CA GLN A 9 -7.24 22.29 -6.75
C GLN A 9 -7.55 21.33 -7.90
N VAL A 10 -7.00 20.11 -7.89
CA VAL A 10 -7.30 19.08 -8.90
C VAL A 10 -8.80 18.75 -8.92
N LEU A 11 -9.42 18.52 -7.76
CA LEU A 11 -10.86 18.27 -7.66
C LEU A 11 -11.67 19.44 -8.24
N ARG A 12 -11.28 20.68 -7.93
CA ARG A 12 -11.93 21.89 -8.46
C ARG A 12 -11.81 21.98 -9.98
N GLU A 13 -10.62 21.72 -10.52
CA GLU A 13 -10.37 21.76 -11.97
C GLU A 13 -11.24 20.75 -12.70
N ILE A 14 -11.28 19.50 -12.22
CA ILE A 14 -12.13 18.44 -12.80
C ILE A 14 -13.60 18.86 -12.73
N ARG A 15 -14.07 19.34 -11.57
CA ARG A 15 -15.47 19.78 -11.41
C ARG A 15 -15.82 20.91 -12.38
N VAL A 16 -14.97 21.93 -12.50
CA VAL A 16 -15.20 23.08 -13.38
C VAL A 16 -15.16 22.65 -14.85
N ALA A 17 -14.22 21.78 -15.24
CA ALA A 17 -14.13 21.24 -16.59
C ALA A 17 -15.37 20.40 -16.96
N ALA A 18 -15.96 19.72 -15.98
CA ALA A 18 -17.24 19.01 -16.14
C ALA A 18 -18.47 19.94 -16.18
N GLY A 19 -18.30 21.26 -16.03
CA GLY A 19 -19.40 22.23 -16.02
C GLY A 19 -20.26 22.20 -14.76
N LEU A 20 -19.82 21.49 -13.71
CA LEU A 20 -20.59 21.30 -12.49
C LEU A 20 -20.36 22.44 -11.50
N ARG A 21 -21.44 22.89 -10.87
CA ARG A 21 -21.42 23.74 -9.68
C ARG A 21 -21.17 22.89 -8.43
N ARG A 22 -20.91 23.54 -7.30
CA ARG A 22 -20.72 22.81 -6.03
C ARG A 22 -22.02 22.18 -5.54
N GLU A 23 -23.14 22.82 -5.82
CA GLU A 23 -24.47 22.34 -5.43
C GLU A 23 -24.84 21.04 -6.16
N ASP A 24 -24.33 20.84 -7.38
CA ASP A 24 -24.54 19.63 -8.17
C ASP A 24 -23.87 18.39 -7.52
N CYS A 25 -22.90 18.61 -6.63
CA CYS A 25 -22.20 17.57 -5.86
C CYS A 25 -22.78 17.35 -4.45
N SER A 26 -23.96 17.90 -4.16
CA SER A 26 -24.56 17.90 -2.81
C SER A 26 -24.84 16.52 -2.23
N ALA A 27 -25.10 15.53 -3.09
CA ALA A 27 -25.25 14.12 -2.69
C ALA A 27 -23.94 13.53 -2.15
N ALA A 28 -22.79 14.02 -2.61
CA ALA A 28 -21.48 13.59 -2.12
C ALA A 28 -21.05 14.38 -0.89
N LEU A 29 -21.14 15.71 -0.95
CA LEU A 29 -20.62 16.62 0.08
C LEU A 29 -21.45 17.90 0.15
N SER A 30 -21.58 18.49 1.34
CA SER A 30 -22.17 19.83 1.45
C SER A 30 -21.33 20.86 0.69
N ARG A 31 -22.00 21.87 0.14
CA ARG A 31 -21.39 22.95 -0.66
C ARG A 31 -20.24 23.62 0.08
N GLU A 32 -20.43 23.96 1.36
CA GLU A 32 -19.45 24.65 2.19
C GLU A 32 -18.22 23.77 2.46
N TYR A 33 -18.45 22.47 2.68
CA TYR A 33 -17.37 21.51 2.91
C TYR A 33 -16.57 21.29 1.63
N LEU A 34 -17.23 21.07 0.48
CA LEU A 34 -16.58 20.96 -0.82
C LEU A 34 -15.78 22.23 -1.15
N ALA A 35 -16.34 23.42 -0.89
CA ALA A 35 -15.61 24.68 -1.08
C ALA A 35 -14.36 24.79 -0.20
N GLY A 36 -14.42 24.29 1.04
CA GLY A 36 -13.27 24.22 1.94
C GLY A 36 -12.21 23.22 1.48
N VAL A 37 -12.63 22.05 1.00
CA VAL A 37 -11.73 21.02 0.43
C VAL A 37 -11.02 21.56 -0.81
N GLU A 38 -11.75 22.17 -1.74
CA GLU A 38 -11.19 22.73 -2.98
C GLU A 38 -10.17 23.84 -2.77
N ARG A 39 -10.21 24.52 -1.62
CA ARG A 39 -9.24 25.53 -1.22
C ARG A 39 -8.11 24.97 -0.34
N GLY A 40 -8.08 23.66 -0.08
CA GLY A 40 -7.11 23.03 0.83
C GLY A 40 -7.32 23.35 2.31
N GLN A 41 -8.43 24.02 2.68
CA GLN A 41 -8.74 24.47 4.05
C GLN A 41 -9.34 23.36 4.92
N ARG A 42 -9.81 22.27 4.31
CA ARG A 42 -10.42 21.12 5.00
C ARG A 42 -9.77 19.83 4.53
N SER A 43 -9.46 18.94 5.47
CA SER A 43 -9.15 17.54 5.18
C SER A 43 -10.41 16.81 4.70
N ILE A 44 -10.24 15.84 3.81
CA ILE A 44 -11.30 14.96 3.30
C ILE A 44 -11.02 13.52 3.76
N SER A 45 -12.06 12.78 4.17
CA SER A 45 -11.93 11.34 4.44
C SER A 45 -11.89 10.55 3.13
N ILE A 46 -11.43 9.31 3.17
CA ILE A 46 -11.33 8.48 1.98
C ILE A 46 -12.71 8.16 1.38
N GLU A 47 -13.73 7.94 2.22
CA GLU A 47 -15.11 7.67 1.80
C GLU A 47 -15.68 8.90 1.07
N LYS A 48 -15.44 10.09 1.62
CA LYS A 48 -15.87 11.36 1.02
C LYS A 48 -15.14 11.66 -0.28
N LEU A 49 -13.84 11.34 -0.36
CA LEU A 49 -13.08 11.44 -1.61
C LEU A 49 -13.68 10.52 -2.66
N HIS A 50 -14.03 9.29 -2.30
CA HIS A 50 -14.71 8.36 -3.19
C HIS A 50 -16.04 8.93 -3.69
N SER A 51 -16.90 9.41 -2.79
CA SER A 51 -18.22 9.96 -3.17
C SER A 51 -18.12 11.17 -4.11
N ILE A 52 -17.18 12.09 -3.89
CA ILE A 52 -16.99 13.22 -4.82
C ILE A 52 -16.41 12.76 -6.15
N CYS A 53 -15.48 11.79 -6.14
CA CYS A 53 -14.93 11.19 -7.36
C CYS A 53 -16.01 10.50 -8.20
N ASP A 54 -16.93 9.77 -7.57
CA ASP A 54 -18.10 9.18 -8.23
C ASP A 54 -18.99 10.24 -8.89
N CYS A 55 -19.27 11.34 -8.16
CA CYS A 55 -20.05 12.46 -8.69
C CYS A 55 -19.36 13.14 -9.89
N LEU A 56 -18.02 13.17 -9.89
CA LEU A 56 -17.21 13.77 -10.96
C LEU A 56 -16.92 12.80 -12.12
N GLY A 57 -17.32 11.53 -12.00
CA GLY A 57 -17.04 10.50 -13.02
C GLY A 57 -15.56 10.18 -13.19
N ILE A 58 -14.75 10.34 -12.14
CA ILE A 58 -13.30 10.07 -12.16
C ILE A 58 -12.91 9.15 -11.01
N THR A 59 -11.91 8.30 -11.19
CA THR A 59 -11.40 7.46 -10.11
C THR A 59 -10.51 8.25 -9.13
N PRO A 60 -10.54 7.95 -7.82
CA PRO A 60 -9.65 8.60 -6.84
C PRO A 60 -8.16 8.49 -7.18
N SER A 61 -7.72 7.39 -7.79
CA SER A 61 -6.33 7.18 -8.19
C SER A 61 -5.83 8.22 -9.19
N LEU A 62 -6.65 8.62 -10.17
CA LEU A 62 -6.31 9.66 -11.15
C LEU A 62 -6.23 11.06 -10.50
N VAL A 63 -7.12 11.34 -9.54
CA VAL A 63 -7.10 12.59 -8.78
C VAL A 63 -5.82 12.70 -7.94
N LEU A 64 -5.47 11.63 -7.21
CA LEU A 64 -4.24 11.56 -6.42
C LEU A 64 -3.00 11.63 -7.31
N PHE A 65 -3.01 10.93 -8.44
CA PHE A 65 -1.94 10.99 -9.44
C PHE A 65 -1.67 12.42 -9.93
N ALA A 66 -2.72 13.15 -10.31
CA ALA A 66 -2.58 14.54 -10.76
C ALA A 66 -2.12 15.48 -9.62
N ALA A 67 -2.58 15.24 -8.39
CA ALA A 67 -2.14 16.00 -7.23
C ALA A 67 -0.65 15.76 -6.93
N GLU A 68 -0.18 14.51 -7.01
CA GLU A 68 1.21 14.14 -6.77
C GLU A 68 2.15 14.63 -7.88
N ALA A 69 1.72 14.58 -9.15
CA ALA A 69 2.44 15.19 -10.26
C ALA A 69 2.68 16.69 -10.02
N ARG A 70 1.63 17.40 -9.58
CA ARG A 70 1.70 18.83 -9.24
C ARG A 70 2.65 19.12 -8.10
N LEU A 71 2.59 18.34 -7.01
CA LEU A 71 3.51 18.47 -5.88
C LEU A 71 4.95 18.19 -6.27
N ALA A 72 5.17 17.27 -7.21
CA ALA A 72 6.49 16.97 -7.76
C ALA A 72 6.97 18.02 -8.78
N ALA A 73 6.13 19.01 -9.14
CA ALA A 73 6.37 19.98 -10.20
C ALA A 73 6.72 19.31 -11.56
N LEU A 74 6.05 18.20 -11.86
CA LEU A 74 6.23 17.44 -13.09
C LEU A 74 4.98 17.54 -13.97
N SER A 75 5.16 17.38 -15.28
CA SER A 75 4.04 17.13 -16.18
C SER A 75 3.36 15.79 -15.81
N LEU A 76 2.11 15.61 -16.23
CA LEU A 76 1.43 14.32 -16.04
C LEU A 76 2.18 13.18 -16.74
N GLU A 77 2.81 13.44 -17.88
CA GLU A 77 3.57 12.44 -18.65
C GLU A 77 4.88 12.04 -17.94
N ASP A 78 5.64 13.02 -17.45
CA ASP A 78 6.87 12.76 -16.69
C ASP A 78 6.57 12.04 -15.38
N TYR A 79 5.50 12.46 -14.69
CA TYR A 79 5.08 11.83 -13.46
C TYR A 79 4.57 10.40 -13.71
N ARG A 80 3.91 10.14 -14.85
CA ARG A 80 3.53 8.78 -15.24
C ARG A 80 4.75 7.88 -15.41
N THR A 81 5.75 8.35 -16.14
CA THR A 81 7.00 7.60 -16.36
C THR A 81 7.69 7.29 -15.03
N ARG A 82 7.77 8.27 -14.13
CA ARG A 82 8.31 8.09 -12.77
C ARG A 82 7.51 7.08 -11.97
N GLN A 83 6.17 7.17 -12.01
CA GLN A 83 5.28 6.28 -11.28
C GLN A 83 5.42 4.83 -11.78
N ASP A 84 5.50 4.62 -13.09
CA ASP A 84 5.67 3.29 -13.69
C ASP A 84 7.00 2.66 -13.24
N HIS A 85 8.09 3.44 -13.17
CA HIS A 85 9.36 2.97 -12.59
C HIS A 85 9.23 2.60 -11.11
N GLN A 86 8.54 3.43 -10.31
CA GLN A 86 8.30 3.15 -8.89
C GLN A 86 7.47 1.87 -8.70
N ILE A 87 6.40 1.70 -9.47
CA ILE A 87 5.55 0.49 -9.42
C ILE A 87 6.39 -0.75 -9.71
N ARG A 88 7.20 -0.74 -10.79
CA ARG A 88 8.11 -1.86 -11.12
C ARG A 88 9.05 -2.16 -9.97
N ALA A 89 9.75 -1.15 -9.44
CA ALA A 89 10.65 -1.32 -8.31
C ALA A 89 9.96 -1.87 -7.05
N HIS A 90 8.70 -1.47 -6.79
CA HIS A 90 7.92 -2.00 -5.68
C HIS A 90 7.46 -3.44 -5.89
N VAL A 91 7.16 -3.84 -7.13
CA VAL A 91 6.81 -5.22 -7.48
C VAL A 91 8.04 -6.12 -7.39
N ASP A 92 9.17 -5.70 -7.96
CA ASP A 92 10.43 -6.44 -7.91
C ASP A 92 10.94 -6.63 -6.47
N ALA A 93 10.67 -5.65 -5.60
CA ALA A 93 10.98 -5.73 -4.17
C ALA A 93 9.92 -6.48 -3.34
N GLU A 94 8.92 -7.11 -3.96
CA GLU A 94 7.77 -7.78 -3.31
C GLU A 94 7.01 -6.90 -2.30
N ARG A 95 7.08 -5.57 -2.46
CA ARG A 95 6.35 -4.60 -1.63
C ARG A 95 4.93 -4.37 -2.14
N LEU A 96 4.74 -4.46 -3.46
CA LEU A 96 3.44 -4.55 -4.11
C LEU A 96 3.34 -5.90 -4.81
N ARG A 97 2.22 -6.59 -4.67
CA ARG A 97 2.00 -7.87 -5.36
C ARG A 97 1.39 -7.64 -6.73
N ASN A 98 1.84 -8.43 -7.71
CA ASN A 98 1.29 -8.44 -9.07
C ASN A 98 0.14 -9.46 -9.25
N THR A 99 -0.17 -10.25 -8.22
CA THR A 99 -1.26 -11.24 -8.20
C THR A 99 -2.21 -10.98 -7.04
N ALA A 100 -3.50 -11.28 -7.24
CA ALA A 100 -4.55 -11.21 -6.22
C ALA A 100 -4.47 -12.36 -5.19
N ASP A 101 -3.27 -12.90 -4.96
CA ASP A 101 -3.09 -14.12 -4.17
C ASP A 101 -3.42 -13.83 -2.70
N THR A 102 -4.50 -14.46 -2.21
CA THR A 102 -5.10 -14.29 -0.87
C THR A 102 -4.26 -14.92 0.25
N LYS A 103 -2.97 -15.18 0.01
CA LYS A 103 -2.08 -15.72 1.04
C LYS A 103 -1.97 -14.71 2.17
N VAL A 104 -2.58 -15.09 3.30
CA VAL A 104 -2.52 -14.43 4.60
C VAL A 104 -1.06 -14.07 4.87
N HIS A 105 -0.77 -12.79 5.04
CA HIS A 105 0.57 -12.35 5.40
C HIS A 105 0.93 -12.92 6.76
N GLU A 106 1.98 -13.74 6.80
CA GLU A 106 2.72 -13.90 8.04
C GLU A 106 3.31 -12.53 8.41
N GLY A 107 2.95 -12.03 9.60
CA GLY A 107 3.63 -10.84 10.15
C GLY A 107 5.14 -11.07 10.28
N VAL A 108 5.91 -10.02 10.57
CA VAL A 108 7.39 -10.10 10.71
C VAL A 108 7.84 -11.27 11.60
N ARG A 109 7.09 -11.53 12.68
CA ARG A 109 7.34 -12.64 13.60
C ARG A 109 7.01 -14.02 13.00
N GLY A 110 5.97 -14.12 12.18
CA GLY A 110 5.62 -15.33 11.44
C GLY A 110 6.69 -15.67 10.39
N LYS A 111 7.08 -14.68 9.57
CA LYS A 111 8.17 -14.86 8.58
C LYS A 111 9.47 -15.32 9.24
N ARG A 112 9.85 -14.71 10.37
CA ARG A 112 11.05 -15.11 11.13
C ARG A 112 10.92 -16.53 11.66
N ALA A 113 9.75 -16.89 12.22
CA ALA A 113 9.50 -18.25 12.71
C ALA A 113 9.57 -19.29 11.58
N GLU A 114 9.05 -18.97 10.40
CA GLU A 114 9.10 -19.85 9.22
C GLU A 114 10.51 -19.98 8.66
N ILE A 115 11.29 -18.89 8.60
CA ILE A 115 12.72 -18.93 8.26
C ILE A 115 13.47 -19.82 9.25
N THR A 116 13.29 -19.60 10.56
CA THR A 116 13.92 -20.43 11.60
C THR A 116 13.53 -21.89 11.44
N ARG A 117 12.24 -22.19 11.18
CA ARG A 117 11.75 -23.55 10.94
C ARG A 117 12.44 -24.20 9.74
N LYS A 118 12.45 -23.52 8.59
CA LYS A 118 13.09 -24.03 7.36
C LYS A 118 14.58 -24.28 7.55
N SER A 119 15.30 -23.37 8.22
CA SER A 119 16.73 -23.55 8.49
C SER A 119 17.01 -24.73 9.43
N ILE A 120 16.18 -24.96 10.45
CA ILE A 120 16.30 -26.14 11.33
C ILE A 120 16.06 -27.42 10.54
N GLN A 121 15.04 -27.45 9.66
CA GLN A 121 14.72 -28.61 8.84
C GLN A 121 15.81 -28.94 7.82
N ALA A 122 16.40 -27.93 7.17
CA ALA A 122 17.52 -28.11 6.26
C ALA A 122 18.73 -28.74 6.97
N LEU A 123 19.12 -28.20 8.13
CA LEU A 123 20.24 -28.73 8.90
C LEU A 123 19.97 -30.14 9.47
N LYS A 124 18.72 -30.45 9.81
CA LYS A 124 18.29 -31.82 10.17
C LYS A 124 18.49 -32.78 8.98
N ALA A 125 18.09 -32.37 7.78
CA ALA A 125 18.25 -33.18 6.57
C ALA A 125 19.73 -33.39 6.20
N GLU A 126 20.60 -32.43 6.52
CA GLU A 126 22.07 -32.55 6.40
C GLU A 126 22.71 -33.45 7.48
N GLY A 127 21.93 -34.03 8.40
CA GLY A 127 22.42 -34.95 9.44
C GLY A 127 23.03 -34.26 10.67
N SER A 128 22.89 -32.94 10.81
CA SER A 128 23.38 -32.22 12.00
C SER A 128 22.62 -32.65 13.26
N THR A 129 23.31 -32.71 14.40
CA THR A 129 22.67 -32.97 15.70
C THR A 129 21.90 -31.72 16.18
N LYS A 130 20.88 -31.91 17.03
CA LYS A 130 20.07 -30.81 17.58
C LYS A 130 20.93 -29.72 18.26
N THR A 131 21.99 -30.13 18.95
CA THR A 131 22.91 -29.24 19.66
C THR A 131 23.74 -28.41 18.68
N GLU A 132 24.18 -28.99 17.57
CA GLU A 132 24.89 -28.28 16.50
C GLU A 132 23.97 -27.29 15.79
N VAL A 133 22.71 -27.67 15.52
CA VAL A 133 21.72 -26.78 14.90
C VAL A 133 21.40 -25.58 15.79
N ALA A 134 21.20 -25.80 17.10
CA ALA A 134 20.97 -24.73 18.06
C ALA A 134 22.14 -23.73 18.09
N ARG A 135 23.37 -24.25 18.11
CA ARG A 135 24.60 -23.44 18.12
C ARG A 135 24.78 -22.67 16.80
N ARG A 136 24.57 -23.32 15.66
CA ARG A 136 24.77 -22.75 14.32
C ARG A 136 23.76 -21.66 13.97
N LEU A 137 22.52 -21.81 14.41
CA LEU A 137 21.44 -20.85 14.16
C LEU A 137 21.27 -19.79 15.26
N GLY A 138 21.99 -19.91 16.37
CA GLY A 138 21.87 -18.98 17.51
C GLY A 138 20.50 -18.98 18.16
N VAL A 139 19.79 -20.12 18.14
CA VAL A 139 18.45 -20.29 18.72
C VAL A 139 18.48 -21.27 19.88
N GLY A 140 17.58 -21.12 20.85
CA GLY A 140 17.50 -22.04 21.98
C GLY A 140 17.10 -23.46 21.55
N LEU A 141 17.58 -24.48 22.27
CA LEU A 141 17.24 -25.90 22.04
C LEU A 141 15.72 -26.15 22.00
N SER A 142 14.95 -25.44 22.82
CA SER A 142 13.48 -25.52 22.82
C SER A 142 12.83 -25.08 21.51
N THR A 143 13.48 -24.19 20.75
CA THR A 143 13.02 -23.76 19.43
C THR A 143 13.40 -24.78 18.36
N VAL A 144 14.59 -25.40 18.49
CA VAL A 144 14.99 -26.53 17.67
C VAL A 144 14.00 -27.68 17.84
N ASP A 145 13.76 -28.12 19.08
CA ASP A 145 12.84 -29.22 19.38
C ASP A 145 11.43 -28.99 18.85
N ARG A 146 10.90 -27.77 19.00
CA ARG A 146 9.57 -27.38 18.50
C ARG A 146 9.42 -27.59 16.99
N TYR A 147 10.46 -27.30 16.21
CA TYR A 147 10.43 -27.41 14.76
C TYR A 147 11.04 -28.73 14.23
N TRP A 148 11.70 -29.50 15.10
CA TRP A 148 12.29 -30.80 14.78
C TRP A 148 11.25 -31.90 14.54
N LEU A 149 10.14 -31.85 15.29
CA LEU A 149 9.05 -32.84 15.30
C LEU A 149 7.93 -32.51 14.32
N LYS A 150 7.84 -31.26 13.85
CA LYS A 150 6.72 -30.79 13.02
C LYS A 150 6.85 -31.19 11.53
N ALA A 151 7.84 -32.01 11.18
CA ALA A 151 8.08 -32.50 9.82
C ALA A 151 7.30 -33.79 9.50
N ASP A 152 6.82 -34.52 10.51
CA ASP A 152 6.26 -35.87 10.32
C ASP A 152 4.72 -35.91 10.24
N LYS A 153 4.07 -34.79 9.94
CA LYS A 153 2.64 -34.75 9.60
C LYS A 153 2.46 -34.16 8.21
N GLU A 154 2.45 -35.05 7.22
CA GLU A 154 1.81 -34.87 5.91
C GLU A 154 0.31 -34.59 6.09
#